data_AF-A0A3D2JLH9-F1
#
_entry.id   AF-A0A3D2JLH9-F1
#
_cell.length_a   1.000
_cell.length_b   1.000
_cell.length_c   1.000
_cell.angle_alpha   90.00
_cell.angle_beta   90.00
_cell.angle_gamma   90.00
#
_symmetry.space_group_name_H-M   'P 1'
#
loop_
_entity.id
_entity.type
_entity.pdbx_description
1 polymer ?
#
loop_
_entity_poly.entity_id
_entity_poly.type
_entity_poly.pdbx_seq_one_letter_code
_entity_poly.pdbx_strand_id
1 'polypeptide(L)'
;LLDLQVAMRSRPNTLTHNDFHHGNVLLRNTASGSVPVIVDWQMSAFAGGTNDLAKFLMTTVPFKVLVENETRLVHHYVDELKAHGVSGYEFDECWRDYRRAQVATFGNYAISCYKTSPDGGLIESSGDSTHAVIRA
;
A
#
# COMPACT_ATOMS: atom_id res chain seq x y z
N LEU A 1 4.64 8.49 15.81
CA LEU A 1 4.48 7.11 15.26
C LEU A 1 3.53 6.26 16.10
N LEU A 2 3.64 6.26 17.44
CA LEU A 2 2.78 5.43 18.29
C LEU A 2 1.27 5.72 18.09
N ASP A 3 0.86 7.00 18.07
CA ASP A 3 -0.55 7.36 17.87
C ASP A 3 -1.09 6.95 16.50
N LEU A 4 -0.24 7.01 15.47
CA LEU A 4 -0.59 6.53 14.13
C LEU A 4 -0.81 5.01 14.13
N GLN A 5 0.09 4.26 14.78
CA GLN A 5 -0.03 2.81 14.92
C GLN A 5 -1.30 2.42 15.70
N VAL A 6 -1.62 3.14 16.78
CA VAL A 6 -2.84 2.93 17.56
C VAL A 6 -4.07 3.21 16.70
N ALA A 7 -4.10 4.34 15.99
CA ALA A 7 -5.21 4.69 15.11
C ALA A 7 -5.44 3.63 14.02
N MET A 8 -4.36 3.18 13.35
CA MET A 8 -4.44 2.16 12.30
C MET A 8 -4.87 0.78 12.82
N ARG A 9 -4.46 0.39 14.03
CA ARG A 9 -4.87 -0.88 14.66
C ARG A 9 -6.31 -0.89 15.17
N SER A 10 -6.92 0.29 15.33
CA SER A 10 -8.31 0.46 15.79
C SER A 10 -9.36 0.34 14.70
N ARG A 11 -8.95 0.21 13.43
CA ARG A 11 -9.85 0.09 12.27
C ARG A 11 -10.14 -1.40 11.98
N PRO A 12 -11.22 -1.70 11.23
CA PRO A 12 -11.47 -3.06 10.76
C PRO A 12 -10.27 -3.59 9.97
N ASN A 13 -9.77 -4.76 10.38
CA ASN A 13 -8.67 -5.43 9.71
C ASN A 13 -9.21 -6.48 8.74
N THR A 14 -8.49 -6.68 7.65
CA THR A 14 -8.68 -7.73 6.65
C THR A 14 -7.35 -8.43 6.39
N LEU A 15 -7.37 -9.52 5.62
CA LEU A 15 -6.14 -10.09 5.08
C LEU A 15 -5.56 -9.12 4.06
N THR A 16 -4.38 -8.57 4.34
CA THR A 16 -3.62 -7.71 3.44
C THR A 16 -2.39 -8.42 2.93
N HIS A 17 -1.91 -8.00 1.76
CA HIS A 17 -0.66 -8.44 1.16
C HIS A 17 0.56 -7.78 1.81
N ASN A 18 0.45 -6.51 2.21
CA ASN A 18 1.46 -5.60 2.77
C ASN A 18 2.69 -5.32 1.90
N ASP A 19 2.89 -6.06 0.82
CA ASP A 19 3.85 -5.73 -0.23
C ASP A 19 3.19 -5.61 -1.62
N PHE A 20 2.01 -4.98 -1.67
CA PHE A 20 1.22 -4.91 -2.89
C PHE A 20 1.73 -3.82 -3.85
N HIS A 21 2.59 -4.20 -4.80
CA HIS A 21 3.09 -3.34 -5.87
C HIS A 21 3.08 -4.07 -7.22
N HIS A 22 3.25 -3.35 -8.33
CA HIS A 22 3.17 -3.91 -9.69
C HIS A 22 4.10 -5.09 -9.96
N GLY A 23 5.26 -5.16 -9.29
CA GLY A 23 6.19 -6.30 -9.40
C GLY A 23 5.58 -7.61 -8.91
N ASN A 24 4.59 -7.53 -8.01
CA ASN A 24 3.86 -8.67 -7.44
C ASN A 24 2.50 -8.90 -8.14
N VAL A 25 2.25 -8.26 -9.29
CA VAL A 25 1.04 -8.45 -10.10
C VAL A 25 1.42 -8.98 -11.47
N LEU A 26 1.05 -10.24 -11.72
CA LEU A 26 1.18 -10.86 -13.04
C LEU A 26 -0.13 -10.72 -13.82
N LEU A 27 -0.03 -10.67 -15.15
CA LEU A 27 -1.21 -10.69 -16.03
C LEU A 27 -1.33 -12.07 -16.68
N ARG A 28 -2.39 -12.80 -16.33
CA ARG A 28 -2.74 -14.07 -16.96
C ARG A 28 -3.69 -13.83 -18.12
N ASN A 29 -3.33 -14.29 -19.31
CA ASN A 29 -4.22 -14.23 -20.46
C ASN A 29 -5.31 -15.30 -20.37
N THR A 30 -6.55 -14.89 -20.61
CA THR A 30 -7.75 -15.75 -20.65
C THR A 30 -8.53 -15.48 -21.93
N ALA A 31 -9.52 -16.32 -22.24
CA ALA A 31 -10.38 -16.12 -23.42
C ALA A 31 -11.15 -14.79 -23.39
N SER A 32 -11.40 -14.22 -22.21
CA SER A 32 -12.11 -12.94 -22.02
C SER A 32 -11.18 -11.73 -21.80
N GLY A 33 -9.87 -11.91 -21.93
CA GLY A 33 -8.87 -10.85 -21.74
C GLY A 33 -7.82 -11.18 -20.66
N SER A 34 -6.99 -10.21 -20.32
CA SER A 34 -5.96 -10.37 -19.29
C SER A 34 -6.54 -10.13 -17.90
N VAL A 35 -6.30 -11.05 -16.96
CA VAL A 35 -6.72 -10.94 -15.56
C VAL A 35 -5.50 -10.81 -14.65
N PRO A 36 -5.54 -9.95 -13.62
CA PRO A 36 -4.46 -9.83 -12.66
C PRO A 36 -4.38 -11.08 -11.77
N VAL A 37 -3.16 -11.50 -11.46
CA VAL A 37 -2.84 -12.56 -10.50
C VAL A 37 -1.82 -11.99 -9.51
N ILE A 38 -2.19 -11.98 -8.24
CA ILE A 38 -1.35 -11.46 -7.15
C ILE A 38 -0.49 -12.59 -6.61
N VAL A 39 0.82 -12.39 -6.57
CA VAL A 39 1.83 -13.36 -6.12
C VAL A 39 2.65 -12.78 -4.97
N ASP A 40 3.49 -13.61 -4.35
CA ASP A 40 4.38 -13.21 -3.25
C ASP A 40 3.68 -12.72 -1.96
N TRP A 41 2.83 -13.59 -1.41
CA TRP A 41 2.08 -13.36 -0.17
C TRP A 41 2.90 -13.49 1.12
N GLN A 42 4.24 -13.46 1.04
CA GLN A 42 5.12 -13.71 2.20
C GLN A 42 4.97 -12.66 3.33
N MET A 43 4.53 -11.45 2.98
CA MET A 43 4.31 -10.34 3.92
C MET A 43 2.86 -10.21 4.40
N SER A 44 2.01 -11.18 4.10
CA SER A 44 0.59 -11.08 4.43
C SER A 44 0.33 -10.93 5.92
N ALA A 45 -0.65 -10.10 6.29
CA ALA A 45 -1.02 -9.89 7.68
C ALA A 45 -2.49 -9.48 7.83
N PHE A 46 -2.95 -9.43 9.08
CA PHE A 46 -4.25 -8.87 9.42
C PHE A 46 -4.10 -7.37 9.71
N ALA A 47 -4.49 -6.52 8.76
CA ALA A 47 -4.31 -5.07 8.83
C ALA A 47 -5.43 -4.32 8.10
N GLY A 48 -5.46 -2.99 8.21
CA GLY A 48 -6.42 -2.16 7.48
C GLY A 48 -6.25 -2.30 5.96
N GLY A 49 -7.34 -2.53 5.23
CA GLY A 49 -7.32 -2.75 3.78
C GLY A 49 -6.71 -1.59 2.99
N THR A 50 -6.75 -0.37 3.55
CA THR A 50 -6.11 0.82 2.96
C THR A 50 -4.59 0.76 2.94
N ASN A 51 -3.95 -0.17 3.67
CA ASN A 51 -2.50 -0.40 3.60
C ASN A 51 -2.07 -0.81 2.20
N ASP A 52 -2.75 -1.81 1.61
CA ASP A 52 -2.46 -2.27 0.25
C ASP A 52 -2.84 -1.22 -0.79
N LEU A 53 -3.94 -0.48 -0.57
CA LEU A 53 -4.34 0.63 -1.44
C LEU A 53 -3.27 1.73 -1.47
N ALA A 54 -2.77 2.16 -0.31
CA ALA A 54 -1.72 3.17 -0.21
C ALA A 54 -0.42 2.68 -0.83
N LYS A 55 0.03 1.47 -0.48
CA LYS A 55 1.22 0.85 -1.04
C LYS A 55 1.15 0.78 -2.56
N PHE A 56 0.06 0.26 -3.12
CA PHE A 56 -0.09 0.12 -4.56
C PHE A 56 -0.11 1.47 -5.27
N LEU A 57 -0.95 2.41 -4.81
CA LEU A 57 -1.05 3.73 -5.45
C LEU A 57 0.27 4.50 -5.40
N MET A 58 1.00 4.44 -4.29
CA MET A 58 2.27 5.17 -4.14
C MET A 58 3.43 4.56 -4.94
N THR A 59 3.40 3.25 -5.22
CA THR A 59 4.57 2.53 -5.80
C THR A 59 4.36 2.03 -7.21
N THR A 60 3.11 1.95 -7.67
CA THR A 60 2.75 1.46 -9.01
C THR A 60 2.28 2.57 -9.93
N VAL A 61 1.50 3.52 -9.41
CA VAL A 61 0.87 4.55 -10.25
C VAL A 61 1.85 5.69 -10.49
N PRO A 62 2.12 6.08 -11.75
CA PRO A 62 2.94 7.25 -12.03
C PRO A 62 2.41 8.49 -11.33
N PHE A 63 3.28 9.27 -10.70
CA PHE A 63 2.88 10.37 -9.82
C PHE A 63 1.90 11.36 -10.46
N LYS A 64 2.11 11.75 -11.72
CA LYS A 64 1.21 12.67 -12.45
C LYS A 64 -0.21 12.09 -12.56
N VAL A 65 -0.32 10.80 -12.87
CA VAL A 65 -1.61 10.10 -12.94
C VAL A 65 -2.25 10.02 -11.57
N LEU A 66 -1.46 9.73 -10.53
CA LEU A 66 -1.97 9.65 -9.16
C LEU A 66 -2.55 10.98 -8.71
N VAL A 67 -1.83 12.10 -8.85
CA VAL A 67 -2.30 13.43 -8.41
C VAL A 67 -3.63 13.80 -9.07
N GLU A 68 -3.80 13.49 -10.35
CA GLU A 68 -5.03 13.79 -11.08
C GLU A 68 -6.22 12.87 -10.71
N ASN A 69 -5.95 11.68 -10.15
CA ASN A 69 -6.95 10.62 -9.97
C ASN A 69 -7.10 10.11 -8.53
N GLU A 70 -6.29 10.53 -7.57
CA GLU A 70 -6.17 9.94 -6.22
C GLU A 70 -7.55 9.81 -5.55
N THR A 71 -8.28 10.93 -5.44
CA THR A 71 -9.63 10.98 -4.85
C THR A 71 -10.60 10.04 -5.57
N ARG A 72 -10.58 10.02 -6.92
CA ARG A 72 -11.46 9.17 -7.73
C ARG A 72 -11.16 7.69 -7.53
N LEU A 73 -9.90 7.32 -7.41
CA LEU A 73 -9.47 5.94 -7.16
C LEU A 73 -9.87 5.48 -5.75
N VAL A 74 -9.79 6.36 -4.75
CA VAL A 74 -10.27 6.03 -3.39
C VAL A 74 -11.80 5.93 -3.35
N HIS A 75 -12.53 6.78 -4.08
CA HIS A 75 -13.98 6.61 -4.25
C HIS A 75 -14.32 5.26 -4.85
N HIS A 76 -13.66 4.89 -5.95
CA HIS A 76 -13.88 3.60 -6.60
C HIS A 76 -13.64 2.43 -5.63
N TYR A 77 -12.59 2.49 -4.81
CA TYR A 77 -12.33 1.48 -3.78
C TYR A 77 -13.50 1.36 -2.77
N VAL A 78 -14.03 2.48 -2.29
CA VAL A 78 -15.18 2.49 -1.36
C VAL A 78 -16.44 1.94 -2.04
N ASP A 79 -16.69 2.31 -3.29
CA ASP A 79 -17.85 1.84 -4.06
C ASP A 79 -17.77 0.32 -4.26
N GLU A 80 -16.59 -0.22 -4.56
CA GLU A 80 -16.38 -1.66 -4.68
C GLU A 80 -16.58 -2.39 -3.34
N LEU A 81 -16.09 -1.84 -2.22
CA LEU A 81 -16.35 -2.41 -0.90
C LEU A 81 -17.86 -2.50 -0.61
N LYS A 82 -18.60 -1.42 -0.93
CA LYS A 82 -20.06 -1.38 -0.77
C LYS A 82 -20.77 -2.37 -1.67
N ALA A 83 -20.36 -2.48 -2.94
CA ALA A 83 -20.88 -3.46 -3.89
C ALA A 83 -20.70 -4.91 -3.41
N HIS A 84 -19.66 -5.16 -2.60
CA HIS A 84 -19.37 -6.46 -1.98
C HIS A 84 -19.92 -6.62 -0.55
N GLY A 85 -20.82 -5.74 -0.12
CA GLY A 85 -21.58 -5.90 1.13
C GLY A 85 -20.97 -5.25 2.38
N VAL A 86 -19.88 -4.50 2.24
CA VAL A 86 -19.35 -3.69 3.35
C VAL A 86 -20.29 -2.51 3.60
N SER A 87 -20.70 -2.31 4.84
CA SER A 87 -21.57 -1.21 5.27
C SER A 87 -20.96 -0.46 6.45
N GLY A 88 -21.37 0.80 6.65
CA GLY A 88 -20.85 1.65 7.73
C GLY A 88 -19.41 2.12 7.55
N TYR A 89 -18.84 1.99 6.35
CA TYR A 89 -17.51 2.48 5.99
C TYR A 89 -17.61 3.43 4.80
N GLU A 90 -17.54 4.73 5.10
CA GLU A 90 -17.80 5.81 4.13
C GLU A 90 -16.51 6.43 3.61
N PHE A 91 -16.64 7.20 2.52
CA PHE A 91 -15.50 7.83 1.85
C PHE A 91 -14.59 8.61 2.80
N ASP A 92 -15.15 9.46 3.67
CA ASP A 92 -14.35 10.27 4.58
C ASP A 92 -13.53 9.44 5.57
N GLU A 93 -14.06 8.28 5.99
CA GLU A 93 -13.32 7.35 6.84
C GLU A 93 -12.22 6.65 6.06
N CYS A 94 -12.54 6.12 4.88
CA CYS A 94 -11.57 5.50 3.99
C CYS A 94 -10.46 6.47 3.59
N TRP A 95 -10.79 7.73 3.32
CA TRP A 95 -9.82 8.76 2.99
C TRP A 95 -8.86 9.00 4.15
N ARG A 96 -9.37 9.16 5.38
CA ARG A 96 -8.50 9.31 6.56
C ARG A 96 -7.58 8.12 6.77
N ASP A 97 -8.09 6.90 6.63
CA ASP A 97 -7.32 5.67 6.82
C ASP A 97 -6.31 5.45 5.70
N TYR A 98 -6.65 5.81 4.47
CA TYR A 98 -5.74 5.84 3.33
C TYR A 98 -4.60 6.85 3.55
N ARG A 99 -4.87 8.09 3.98
CA ARG A 99 -3.82 9.08 4.27
C ARG A 99 -2.88 8.62 5.39
N ARG A 100 -3.42 7.96 6.42
CA ARG A 100 -2.61 7.33 7.50
C ARG A 100 -1.72 6.22 6.95
N ALA A 101 -2.27 5.36 6.09
CA ALA A 101 -1.52 4.30 5.43
C ALA A 101 -0.41 4.85 4.54
N GLN A 102 -0.62 5.95 3.81
CA GLN A 102 0.43 6.60 3.02
C GLN A 102 1.63 7.04 3.88
N VAL A 103 1.37 7.62 5.06
CA VAL A 103 2.45 8.00 6.00
C VAL A 103 3.20 6.76 6.49
N ALA A 104 2.49 5.67 6.79
CA ALA A 104 3.11 4.42 7.18
C ALA A 104 3.96 3.80 6.05
N THR A 105 3.44 3.77 4.83
CA THR A 105 4.16 3.33 3.64
C THR A 105 5.44 4.15 3.44
N PHE A 106 5.34 5.47 3.45
CA PHE A 106 6.50 6.35 3.34
C PHE A 106 7.54 6.05 4.43
N GLY A 107 7.11 5.91 5.68
CA GLY A 107 7.98 5.56 6.80
C GLY A 107 8.72 4.24 6.59
N ASN A 108 8.02 3.19 6.12
CA ASN A 108 8.64 1.90 5.84
C ASN A 108 9.74 2.01 4.78
N TYR A 109 9.49 2.76 3.70
CA TYR A 109 10.47 2.98 2.65
C TYR A 109 11.66 3.83 3.12
N ALA A 110 11.41 4.93 3.84
CA ALA A 110 12.47 5.79 4.37
C ALA A 110 13.40 5.05 5.34
N ILE A 111 12.84 4.17 6.19
CA ILE A 111 13.61 3.34 7.12
C ILE A 111 14.41 2.27 6.37
N SER A 112 13.86 1.71 5.29
CA SER A 112 14.52 0.66 4.50
C SER A 112 15.78 1.13 3.76
N CYS A 113 15.99 2.44 3.62
CA CYS A 113 17.16 3.03 2.97
C CYS A 113 18.46 2.86 3.76
N TYR A 114 18.40 2.53 5.06
CA TYR A 114 19.58 2.36 5.89
C TYR A 114 19.50 1.07 6.70
N LYS A 115 20.65 0.44 6.93
CA LYS A 115 20.80 -0.70 7.84
C LYS A 115 21.91 -0.43 8.84
N THR A 116 21.78 -1.01 10.03
CA THR A 116 22.82 -0.93 11.05
C THR A 116 23.99 -1.85 10.66
N SER A 117 25.20 -1.32 10.60
CA SER A 117 26.42 -2.11 10.40
C SER A 117 26.78 -2.86 11.69
N PRO A 118 27.62 -3.91 11.61
CA PRO A 118 28.00 -4.71 12.79
C PRO A 118 28.65 -3.92 13.94
N ASP A 119 29.24 -2.77 13.65
CA ASP A 119 29.85 -1.84 14.60
C ASP A 119 28.87 -0.77 15.13
N GLY A 120 27.59 -0.83 14.76
CA GLY A 120 26.54 0.09 15.22
C GLY A 120 26.39 1.37 14.40
N GLY A 121 27.18 1.54 13.33
CA GLY A 121 26.99 2.62 12.36
C GLY A 121 25.75 2.45 11.47
N LEU A 122 25.39 3.49 10.72
CA LEU A 122 24.36 3.41 9.68
C LEU A 122 25.04 3.35 8.31
N ILE A 123 24.68 2.34 7.51
CA ILE A 123 25.13 2.22 6.12
C ILE A 123 23.92 2.17 5.19
N GLU A 124 24.06 2.75 4.00
CA GLU A 124 23.00 2.74 2.98
C GLU A 124 22.66 1.30 2.58
N SER A 125 21.37 1.03 2.49
CA SER A 125 20.83 -0.26 2.11
C SER A 125 20.81 -0.38 0.60
N SER A 126 21.38 -1.46 0.05
CA SER A 126 21.37 -1.75 -1.38
C SER A 126 20.12 -2.53 -1.85
N GLY A 127 19.07 -2.59 -1.04
CA GLY A 127 17.85 -3.35 -1.34
C GLY A 127 16.98 -2.70 -2.41
N ASP A 128 16.11 -3.49 -3.05
CA ASP A 128 15.21 -3.03 -4.14
C ASP A 128 14.32 -1.84 -3.72
N SER A 129 13.95 -1.77 -2.44
CA SER A 129 13.18 -0.66 -1.87
C SER A 129 13.92 0.68 -1.91
N THR A 130 15.25 0.68 -1.80
CA THR A 130 16.08 1.90 -1.82
C THR A 130 16.09 2.55 -3.21
N HIS A 131 16.17 1.75 -4.27
CA HIS A 131 16.18 2.26 -5.65
C HIS A 131 14.79 2.71 -6.14
N ALA A 132 13.70 2.18 -5.56
CA ALA A 132 12.34 2.58 -5.89
C ALA A 132 11.98 4.00 -5.39
N VAL A 133 12.59 4.46 -4.29
CA VAL A 133 12.29 5.77 -3.69
C VAL A 133 13.10 6.91 -4.33
N ILE A 134 14.31 6.62 -4.81
CA ILE A 134 15.29 7.65 -5.21
C ILE A 134 15.12 8.12 -6.67
N ARG A 135 14.32 7.44 -7.50
CA ARG A 135 14.16 7.77 -8.94
C ARG A 135 12.86 8.52 -9.30
N ALA A 136 12.11 9.00 -8.32
CA ALA A 136 10.91 9.83 -8.54
C ALA A 136 11.25 11.31 -8.75
#